data_AF-A0A6B2CXD3-F1
#
_entry.id   AF-A0A6B2CXD3-F1
#
_cell.length_a   1.000
_cell.length_b   1.000
_cell.length_c   1.000
_cell.angle_alpha   90.00
_cell.angle_beta   90.00
_cell.angle_gamma   90.00
#
_symmetry.space_group_name_H-M   'P 1'
#
loop_
_entity.id
_entity.type
_entity.pdbx_description
1 polymer ?
#
loop_
_entity_poly.entity_id
_entity_poly.type
_entity_poly.pdbx_seq_one_letter_code
_entity_poly.pdbx_strand_id
1 'polypeptide(L)'
;MILLYGEKFTDVDLPQVIPTCESFDARVIPLVGEDLQCLHSALRKASRGVVLKTKSRLWISLARELRADLTIYVWGLPLRRRGVIPIYPAAEYRGPGVYYVKNRHDLRALVGKTVDGILLDARGFDPRAVELAVKGELRCDCVRCDVAERLLCNWYREVEVL
;
A
#
# COMPACT_ATOMS: atom_id res chain seq x y z
N MET A 1 -4.19 -4.37 -5.73
CA MET A 1 -4.62 -3.55 -4.57
C MET A 1 -3.94 -2.18 -4.62
N ILE A 2 -4.59 -1.10 -4.20
CA ILE A 2 -3.95 0.23 -4.01
C ILE A 2 -4.06 0.60 -2.53
N LEU A 3 -2.96 1.09 -1.96
CA LEU A 3 -2.85 1.57 -0.59
C LEU A 3 -2.26 2.99 -0.60
N LEU A 4 -2.64 3.82 0.35
CA LEU A 4 -2.04 5.14 0.58
C LEU A 4 -1.16 5.12 1.83
N TYR A 5 0.12 5.43 1.69
CA TYR A 5 0.99 5.68 2.83
C TYR A 5 0.88 7.14 3.26
N GLY A 6 0.58 7.39 4.54
CA GLY A 6 0.50 8.74 5.08
C GLY A 6 0.87 8.81 6.56
N GLU A 7 1.35 9.96 7.00
CA GLU A 7 1.66 10.21 8.43
C GLU A 7 0.41 10.54 9.25
N LYS A 8 -0.72 10.78 8.59
CA LYS A 8 -2.01 11.10 9.20
C LYS A 8 -3.14 10.41 8.46
N PHE A 9 -4.28 10.32 9.14
CA PHE A 9 -5.52 9.87 8.53
C PHE A 9 -6.00 10.90 7.49
N THR A 10 -6.33 10.42 6.30
CA THR A 10 -6.91 11.19 5.20
C THR A 10 -8.35 10.79 5.00
N ASP A 11 -9.24 11.77 4.80
CA ASP A 11 -10.66 11.51 4.64
C ASP A 11 -10.99 11.05 3.21
N VAL A 12 -10.53 9.83 2.89
CA VAL A 12 -10.80 9.17 1.61
C VAL A 12 -11.22 7.73 1.83
N ASP A 13 -12.03 7.19 0.93
CA ASP A 13 -12.46 5.79 0.97
C ASP A 13 -11.44 4.85 0.32
N LEU A 14 -10.18 4.97 0.75
CA LEU A 14 -9.08 4.10 0.33
C LEU A 14 -8.40 3.51 1.56
N PRO A 15 -7.85 2.27 1.49
CA PRO A 15 -7.04 1.74 2.57
C PRO A 15 -5.75 2.55 2.75
N GLN A 16 -5.41 2.86 3.99
CA GLN A 16 -4.34 3.77 4.36
C GLN A 16 -3.35 3.09 5.30
N VAL A 17 -2.08 3.07 4.91
CA VAL A 17 -0.96 2.66 5.76
C VAL A 17 -0.48 3.87 6.55
N ILE A 18 -0.66 3.83 7.87
CA ILE A 18 -0.33 4.95 8.77
C ILE A 18 0.64 4.47 9.85
N PRO A 19 1.71 5.22 10.20
CA PRO A 19 2.55 4.94 11.36
C PRO A 19 1.76 5.07 12.68
N THR A 20 1.07 4.01 13.08
CA THR A 20 0.25 3.94 14.29
C THR A 20 0.26 2.52 14.85
N CYS A 21 0.13 2.40 16.17
CA CYS A 21 -0.05 1.13 16.86
C CYS A 21 -1.52 0.69 16.92
N GLU A 22 -2.44 1.51 16.44
CA GLU A 22 -3.88 1.25 16.52
C GLU A 22 -4.57 1.50 15.18
N SER A 23 -5.50 0.62 14.82
CA SER A 23 -6.42 0.82 13.71
C SER A 23 -7.69 1.47 14.25
N PHE A 24 -7.84 2.77 14.03
CA PHE A 24 -8.98 3.56 14.52
C PHE A 24 -10.21 3.46 13.60
N ASP A 25 -10.02 2.97 12.37
CA ASP A 25 -11.03 2.84 11.31
C ASP A 25 -10.62 1.64 10.43
N ALA A 26 -11.60 0.95 9.82
CA ALA A 26 -11.35 -0.25 9.01
C ALA A 26 -10.46 0.00 7.77
N ARG A 27 -10.30 1.24 7.33
CA ARG A 27 -9.40 1.65 6.26
C ARG A 27 -7.94 1.70 6.72
N VAL A 28 -7.69 1.86 8.02
CA VAL A 28 -6.34 2.04 8.57
C VAL A 28 -5.63 0.70 8.72
N ILE A 29 -4.54 0.55 7.99
CA ILE A 29 -3.55 -0.51 8.12
C ILE A 29 -2.37 0.06 8.93
N PRO A 30 -2.18 -0.35 10.20
CA PRO A 30 -1.09 0.17 11.02
C PRO A 30 0.28 -0.22 10.44
N LEU A 31 1.20 0.75 10.39
CA LEU A 31 2.62 0.57 10.12
C LEU A 31 3.38 0.59 11.44
N VAL A 32 3.93 -0.56 11.81
CA VAL A 32 4.64 -0.75 13.08
C VAL A 32 6.09 -1.14 12.84
N GLY A 33 6.97 -0.67 13.72
CA GLY A 33 8.38 -1.07 13.77
C GLY A 33 8.59 -2.30 14.66
N GLU A 34 9.82 -2.43 15.15
CA GLU A 34 10.25 -3.48 16.07
C GLU A 34 9.94 -3.10 17.53
N ASP A 35 8.66 -2.97 17.85
CA ASP A 35 8.15 -2.67 19.20
C ASP A 35 7.03 -3.67 19.54
N LEU A 36 7.22 -4.44 20.61
CA LEU A 36 6.31 -5.52 20.98
C LEU A 36 4.94 -5.02 21.42
N GLN A 37 4.90 -3.92 22.18
CA GLN A 37 3.66 -3.37 22.68
C GLN A 37 2.85 -2.76 21.52
N CYS A 38 3.53 -2.03 20.63
CA CYS A 38 2.93 -1.46 19.44
C CYS A 38 2.41 -2.54 18.49
N LEU A 39 3.21 -3.57 18.21
CA LEU A 39 2.84 -4.69 17.36
C LEU A 39 1.63 -5.44 17.92
N HIS A 40 1.62 -5.75 19.22
CA HIS A 40 0.52 -6.44 19.85
C HIS A 40 -0.80 -5.62 19.77
N SER A 41 -0.74 -4.31 20.05
CA SER A 41 -1.92 -3.45 19.91
C SER A 41 -2.43 -3.39 18.47
N ALA A 42 -1.51 -3.26 17.50
CA ALA A 42 -1.83 -3.18 16.09
C ALA A 42 -2.49 -4.48 15.59
N LEU A 43 -1.90 -5.63 15.92
CA LEU A 43 -2.44 -6.93 15.55
C LEU A 43 -3.81 -7.20 16.20
N ARG A 44 -4.03 -6.75 17.44
CA ARG A 44 -5.32 -6.93 18.12
C ARG A 44 -6.44 -6.12 17.45
N LYS A 45 -6.15 -4.89 17.01
CA LYS A 45 -7.15 -3.96 16.45
C LYS A 45 -7.28 -4.01 14.93
N ALA A 46 -6.30 -4.54 14.21
CA ALA A 46 -6.31 -4.58 12.76
C ALA A 46 -7.40 -5.50 12.19
N SER A 47 -8.10 -4.98 11.18
CA SER A 47 -9.18 -5.68 10.45
C SER A 47 -8.71 -6.27 9.12
N ARG A 48 -7.82 -5.58 8.39
CA ARG A 48 -7.39 -5.96 7.03
C ARG A 48 -5.97 -6.54 6.98
N GLY A 49 -5.08 -5.97 7.79
CA GLY A 49 -3.67 -6.38 7.84
C GLY A 49 -2.83 -5.42 8.66
N VAL A 50 -1.54 -5.70 8.74
CA VAL A 50 -0.54 -4.88 9.43
C VAL A 50 0.69 -4.74 8.53
N VAL A 51 1.24 -3.55 8.43
CA VAL A 51 2.56 -3.34 7.81
C VAL A 51 3.62 -3.38 8.90
N LEU A 52 4.58 -4.28 8.76
CA LEU A 52 5.69 -4.45 9.68
C LEU A 52 6.98 -3.96 9.02
N LYS A 53 7.53 -2.87 9.53
CA LYS A 53 8.81 -2.31 9.09
C LYS A 53 9.95 -3.00 9.84
N THR A 54 10.47 -4.07 9.27
CA THR A 54 11.50 -4.91 9.90
C THR A 54 12.40 -5.56 8.84
N LYS A 55 13.62 -5.90 9.25
CA LYS A 55 14.51 -6.82 8.52
C LYS A 55 14.61 -8.20 9.18
N SER A 56 13.95 -8.40 10.31
CA SER A 56 14.06 -9.59 11.14
C SER A 56 12.92 -10.58 10.88
N ARG A 57 13.29 -11.84 10.62
CA ARG A 57 12.33 -12.94 10.48
C ARG A 57 11.61 -13.26 11.79
N LEU A 58 12.20 -12.92 12.94
CA LEU A 58 11.60 -13.14 14.25
C LEU A 58 10.31 -12.35 14.40
N TRP A 59 10.33 -11.06 14.09
CA TRP A 59 9.16 -10.18 14.18
C TRP A 59 8.03 -10.62 13.24
N ILE A 60 8.38 -11.08 12.03
CA ILE A 60 7.40 -11.62 11.08
C ILE A 60 6.77 -12.90 11.65
N SER A 61 7.58 -13.80 12.21
CA SER A 61 7.10 -15.06 12.77
C SER A 61 6.20 -14.81 14.00
N LEU A 62 6.60 -13.88 14.87
CA LEU A 62 5.81 -13.47 16.02
C LEU A 62 4.45 -12.88 15.61
N ALA A 63 4.43 -11.98 14.61
CA ALA A 63 3.18 -11.41 14.13
C ALA A 63 2.23 -12.48 13.57
N ARG A 64 2.78 -13.49 12.88
CA ARG A 64 2.02 -14.62 12.34
C ARG A 64 1.51 -15.59 13.40
N GLU A 65 2.27 -15.78 14.48
CA GLU A 65 1.84 -16.59 15.63
C GLU A 65 0.67 -15.92 16.35
N LEU A 66 0.74 -14.61 16.56
CA LEU A 66 -0.30 -13.85 17.25
C LEU A 66 -1.59 -13.69 16.41
N ARG A 67 -1.47 -13.55 15.08
CA ARG A 67 -2.62 -13.42 14.14
C ARG A 67 -2.32 -14.10 12.81
N ALA A 68 -2.65 -15.39 12.72
CA ALA A 68 -2.45 -16.18 11.50
C ALA A 68 -3.47 -15.87 10.38
N ASP A 69 -4.57 -15.19 10.69
CA ASP A 69 -5.62 -14.81 9.76
C ASP A 69 -5.31 -13.52 8.99
N LEU A 70 -4.53 -12.61 9.57
CA LEU A 70 -4.21 -11.31 8.97
C LEU A 70 -3.13 -11.42 7.90
N THR A 71 -3.27 -10.56 6.87
CA THR A 71 -2.18 -10.32 5.91
C THR A 71 -1.12 -9.44 6.59
N ILE A 72 0.13 -9.91 6.58
CA ILE A 72 1.29 -9.17 7.08
C ILE A 72 2.05 -8.62 5.88
N TYR A 73 2.08 -7.30 5.74
CA TYR A 73 2.91 -6.65 4.73
C TYR A 73 4.28 -6.34 5.34
N VAL A 74 5.36 -6.75 4.68
CA VAL A 74 6.71 -6.63 5.25
C VAL A 74 7.50 -5.58 4.50
N TRP A 75 7.85 -4.50 5.19
CA TRP A 75 8.67 -3.43 4.65
C TRP A 75 10.09 -3.55 5.20
N GLY A 76 11.01 -4.04 4.37
CA GLY A 76 12.43 -4.14 4.73
C GLY A 76 13.05 -5.53 4.53
N LEU A 77 12.22 -6.57 4.37
CA LEU A 77 12.69 -7.92 4.06
C LEU A 77 11.94 -8.49 2.83
N PRO A 78 12.64 -8.97 1.79
CA PRO A 78 12.04 -9.55 0.59
C PRO A 78 11.58 -10.98 0.85
N LEU A 79 10.63 -11.17 1.77
CA LEU A 79 10.11 -12.48 2.15
C LEU A 79 8.66 -12.64 1.70
N ARG A 80 8.41 -13.61 0.82
CA ARG A 80 7.06 -14.01 0.45
C ARG A 80 6.74 -15.38 1.03
N ARG A 81 5.63 -15.46 1.78
CA ARG A 81 5.06 -16.70 2.36
C ARG A 81 3.53 -16.58 2.42
N ARG A 82 2.83 -17.66 2.75
CA ARG A 82 1.36 -17.62 2.94
C ARG A 82 0.99 -16.55 3.98
N GLY A 83 0.18 -15.57 3.59
CA GLY A 83 -0.22 -14.45 4.45
C GLY A 83 0.87 -13.41 4.73
N VAL A 84 2.02 -13.49 4.05
CA VAL A 84 3.14 -12.53 4.19
C VAL A 84 3.51 -11.98 2.82
N ILE A 85 3.28 -10.69 2.61
CA ILE A 85 3.47 -10.00 1.33
C ILE A 85 4.60 -8.96 1.48
N PRO A 86 5.69 -9.07 0.71
CA PRO A 86 6.76 -8.08 0.79
C PRO A 86 6.34 -6.75 0.14
N ILE A 87 6.80 -5.65 0.73
CA ILE A 87 6.76 -4.31 0.15
C ILE A 87 8.15 -3.98 -0.40
N TYR A 88 8.21 -3.77 -1.71
CA TYR A 88 9.44 -3.40 -2.44
C TYR A 88 9.44 -1.92 -2.81
N PRO A 89 10.61 -1.26 -2.90
CA PRO A 89 10.69 0.02 -3.59
C PRO A 89 10.35 -0.17 -5.08
N ALA A 90 9.52 0.70 -5.65
CA ALA A 90 9.11 0.63 -7.06
C ALA A 90 10.26 0.76 -8.05
N ALA A 91 11.33 1.46 -7.68
CA ALA A 91 12.55 1.59 -8.49
C ALA A 91 13.23 0.24 -8.80
N GLU A 92 12.93 -0.81 -8.02
CA GLU A 92 13.51 -2.13 -8.18
C GLU A 92 12.41 -3.18 -8.27
N TYR A 93 11.97 -3.49 -9.50
CA TYR A 93 11.04 -4.60 -9.71
C TYR A 93 11.69 -5.93 -9.33
N ARG A 94 11.07 -6.66 -8.40
CA ARG A 94 11.55 -7.92 -7.81
C ARG A 94 10.51 -9.06 -7.92
N GLY A 95 9.56 -8.96 -8.85
CA GLY A 95 8.50 -9.94 -9.05
C GLY A 95 7.19 -9.62 -8.32
N PRO A 96 6.31 -10.61 -8.06
CA PRO A 96 5.03 -10.37 -7.38
C PRO A 96 5.22 -9.87 -5.94
N GLY A 97 4.76 -8.65 -5.69
CA GLY A 97 4.75 -8.01 -4.38
C GLY A 97 3.88 -6.77 -4.36
N VAL A 98 3.87 -6.08 -3.22
CA VAL A 98 3.38 -4.70 -3.12
C VAL A 98 4.55 -3.76 -3.35
N TYR A 99 4.34 -2.67 -4.10
CA TYR A 99 5.41 -1.72 -4.40
C TYR A 99 5.14 -0.35 -3.79
N TYR A 100 6.08 0.14 -2.97
CA TYR A 100 6.08 1.50 -2.48
C TYR A 100 6.57 2.45 -3.57
N VAL A 101 5.73 3.42 -3.91
CA VAL A 101 5.91 4.39 -4.99
C VAL A 101 5.88 5.76 -4.36
N LYS A 102 6.99 6.50 -4.44
CA LYS A 102 7.08 7.82 -3.80
C LYS A 102 6.44 8.91 -4.65
N ASN A 103 6.49 8.76 -5.97
CA ASN A 103 5.96 9.74 -6.92
C ASN A 103 5.54 9.07 -8.24
N ARG A 104 4.87 9.82 -9.12
CA ARG A 104 4.39 9.32 -10.40
C ARG A 104 5.49 8.80 -11.33
N HIS A 105 6.71 9.29 -11.25
CA HIS A 105 7.80 8.83 -12.11
C HIS A 105 8.16 7.36 -11.82
N ASP A 106 8.15 6.96 -10.54
CA ASP A 106 8.48 5.60 -10.11
C ASP A 106 7.49 4.55 -10.64
N LEU A 107 6.25 4.94 -10.98
CA LEU A 107 5.24 4.03 -11.54
C LEU A 107 5.67 3.44 -12.89
N ARG A 108 6.51 4.15 -13.65
CA ARG A 108 6.97 3.69 -14.98
C ARG A 108 7.71 2.36 -14.91
N ALA A 109 8.40 2.09 -13.80
CA ALA A 109 9.09 0.82 -13.59
C ALA A 109 8.14 -0.38 -13.45
N LEU A 110 6.86 -0.13 -13.17
CA LEU A 110 5.85 -1.16 -12.91
C LEU A 110 4.88 -1.38 -14.07
N VAL A 111 4.96 -0.56 -15.14
CA VAL A 111 4.08 -0.66 -16.31
C VAL A 111 4.24 -2.03 -17.00
N GLY A 112 3.12 -2.71 -17.24
CA GLY A 112 3.10 -4.03 -17.89
C GLY A 112 3.71 -5.13 -17.02
N LYS A 113 3.95 -4.87 -15.72
CA LYS A 113 4.47 -5.85 -14.77
C LYS A 113 3.35 -6.41 -13.90
N THR A 114 3.47 -7.68 -13.55
CA THR A 114 2.57 -8.31 -12.59
C THR A 114 2.94 -7.89 -11.16
N VAL A 115 2.03 -7.20 -10.48
CA VAL A 115 2.18 -6.78 -9.09
C VAL A 115 0.94 -7.17 -8.28
N ASP A 116 1.09 -7.43 -6.98
CA ASP A 116 -0.07 -7.68 -6.10
C ASP A 116 -0.75 -6.37 -5.67
N GLY A 117 0.03 -5.29 -5.59
CA GLY A 117 -0.48 -3.97 -5.31
C GLY A 117 0.56 -2.87 -5.30
N ILE A 118 0.07 -1.66 -5.07
CA ILE A 118 0.88 -0.45 -5.04
C ILE A 118 0.55 0.31 -3.75
N LEU A 119 1.59 0.73 -3.03
CA LEU A 119 1.53 1.62 -1.87
C LEU A 119 2.06 3.00 -2.29
N LEU A 120 1.17 3.96 -2.44
CA LEU A 120 1.48 5.31 -2.91
C LEU A 120 1.79 6.22 -1.73
N ASP A 121 2.88 7.00 -1.79
CA ASP A 121 3.11 8.06 -0.80
C ASP A 121 2.09 9.20 -0.98
N ALA A 122 1.29 9.47 0.04
CA ALA A 122 0.25 10.52 0.01
C ALA A 122 0.82 11.94 -0.18
N ARG A 123 2.13 12.16 0.00
CA ARG A 123 2.79 13.43 -0.34
C ARG A 123 3.07 13.57 -1.83
N GLY A 124 3.20 12.46 -2.54
CA GLY A 124 3.45 12.42 -3.99
C GLY A 124 2.20 12.16 -4.83
N PHE A 125 1.09 11.79 -4.19
CA PHE A 125 -0.16 11.44 -4.85
C PHE A 125 -1.34 12.06 -4.10
N ASP A 126 -2.13 12.87 -4.81
CA ASP A 126 -3.38 13.40 -4.27
C ASP A 126 -4.37 12.24 -4.02
N PRO A 127 -4.83 12.03 -2.77
CA PRO A 127 -5.72 10.92 -2.43
C PRO A 127 -7.03 10.89 -3.23
N ARG A 128 -7.57 12.06 -3.59
CA ARG A 128 -8.81 12.16 -4.36
C ARG A 128 -8.57 11.82 -5.83
N ALA A 129 -7.46 12.28 -6.40
CA ALA A 129 -7.06 11.89 -7.76
C ALA A 129 -6.80 10.37 -7.86
N VAL A 130 -6.19 9.77 -6.83
CA VAL A 130 -6.01 8.31 -6.75
C VAL A 130 -7.36 7.60 -6.71
N GLU A 131 -8.30 8.09 -5.90
CA GLU A 131 -9.65 7.52 -5.81
C GLU A 131 -10.37 7.51 -7.16
N LEU A 132 -10.35 8.63 -7.89
CA LEU A 132 -10.93 8.74 -9.24
C LEU A 132 -10.30 7.72 -10.20
N ALA A 133 -8.96 7.57 -10.14
CA ALA A 133 -8.25 6.58 -10.96
C ALA A 133 -8.63 5.13 -10.63
N VAL A 134 -8.83 4.81 -9.34
CA VAL A 134 -9.23 3.47 -8.90
C VAL A 134 -10.66 3.15 -9.32
N LYS A 135 -11.57 4.11 -9.16
CA LYS A 135 -12.99 3.96 -9.51
C LYS A 135 -13.25 3.91 -11.01
N GLY A 136 -12.23 4.19 -11.83
CA GLY A 136 -12.36 4.17 -13.29
C GLY A 136 -13.10 5.39 -13.83
N GLU A 137 -13.11 6.48 -13.06
CA GLU A 137 -13.75 7.74 -13.43
C GLU A 137 -12.84 8.61 -14.33
N LEU A 138 -11.61 8.14 -14.60
CA LEU A 138 -10.66 8.76 -15.53
C LEU A 138 -10.71 8.09 -16.92
N ARG A 139 -10.74 8.90 -17.99
CA ARG A 139 -10.62 8.50 -19.40
C ARG A 139 -9.14 8.37 -19.79
N CYS A 140 -8.55 7.25 -19.40
CA CYS A 140 -7.24 6.85 -19.91
C CYS A 140 -7.30 6.46 -21.40
N ASP A 141 -6.33 6.94 -22.20
CA ASP A 141 -6.12 6.51 -23.59
C ASP A 141 -5.52 5.08 -23.66
N CYS A 142 -6.27 4.08 -23.20
CA CYS A 142 -5.84 2.68 -23.23
C CYS A 142 -7.04 1.72 -23.34
N VAL A 143 -6.85 0.62 -24.08
CA VAL A 143 -7.90 -0.39 -24.28
C VAL A 143 -8.08 -1.28 -23.03
N ARG A 144 -6.97 -1.57 -22.32
CA ARG A 144 -6.93 -2.29 -21.03
C ARG A 144 -5.74 -1.81 -20.20
N CYS A 145 -5.89 -0.72 -19.45
CA CYS A 145 -4.85 -0.29 -18.51
C CYS A 145 -4.79 -1.18 -17.28
N ASP A 146 -3.58 -1.56 -16.90
CA ASP A 146 -3.25 -2.06 -15.57
C ASP A 146 -3.31 -0.94 -14.50
N VAL A 147 -3.07 -1.31 -13.24
CA VAL A 147 -3.14 -0.38 -12.11
C VAL A 147 -2.09 0.73 -12.22
N ALA A 148 -0.88 0.44 -12.67
CA ALA A 148 0.21 1.42 -12.78
C ALA A 148 -0.08 2.40 -13.92
N GLU A 149 -0.58 1.90 -15.06
CA GLU A 149 -0.97 2.71 -16.20
C GLU A 149 -2.12 3.67 -15.86
N ARG A 150 -3.15 3.20 -15.13
CA ARG A 150 -4.25 4.07 -14.65
C ARG A 150 -3.76 5.23 -13.78
N LEU A 151 -2.81 4.96 -12.89
CA LEU A 151 -2.24 5.97 -12.00
C LEU A 151 -1.32 6.97 -12.75
N LEU A 152 -0.83 6.60 -13.94
CA LEU A 152 -0.07 7.47 -14.83
C LEU A 152 -0.95 8.33 -15.74
N CYS A 153 -2.26 8.08 -15.81
CA CYS A 153 -3.19 8.89 -16.61
C CYS A 153 -3.27 10.33 -16.12
N ASN A 154 -3.52 11.24 -17.05
CA ASN A 154 -3.46 12.67 -16.80
C ASN A 154 -4.78 13.21 -16.24
N TRP A 155 -4.93 13.17 -14.92
CA TRP A 155 -6.15 13.55 -14.20
C TRP A 155 -6.55 15.03 -14.38
N TYR A 156 -5.58 15.94 -14.55
CA TYR A 156 -5.85 17.38 -14.73
C TYR A 156 -6.64 17.69 -16.00
N ARG A 157 -6.53 16.87 -17.05
CA ARG A 157 -7.26 17.10 -18.31
C ARG A 157 -8.76 16.80 -18.22
N GLU A 158 -9.23 16.21 -17.11
CA GLU A 158 -10.59 15.73 -16.98
C GLU A 158 -11.39 16.41 -15.86
N VAL A 159 -10.73 17.13 -14.95
CA VAL A 159 -11.39 17.91 -13.89
C VAL A 159 -11.63 19.37 -14.29
N GLU A 160 -10.94 19.89 -15.30
CA GLU A 160 -11.17 21.25 -15.85
C GLU A 160 -12.34 21.35 -16.86
N VAL A 161 -13.16 20.30 -17.01
CA VAL A 161 -14.37 20.33 -17.89
C VAL A 161 -15.67 20.36 -17.07
N LEU A 162 -15.64 20.81 -15.82
CA LEU A 162 -16.84 21.12 -15.02
C LEU A 162 -16.89 22.60 -14.64
#